data_AF-A0A833S9R5-F1
#
_entry.id   AF-A0A833S9R5-F1
#
_cell.length_a   1.000
_cell.length_b   1.000
_cell.length_c   1.000
_cell.angle_alpha   90.00
_cell.angle_beta   90.00
_cell.angle_gamma   90.00
#
_symmetry.space_group_name_H-M   'P 1'
#
loop_
_entity.id
_entity.type
_entity.pdbx_description
1 polymer ?
#
loop_
_entity_poly.entity_id
_entity_poly.type
_entity_poly.pdbx_seq_one_letter_code
_entity_poly.pdbx_strand_id
1 'polypeptide(L)'
;MYISIFNICFGYRAPEVLLHSTTYNSPIDIWAVGCIMAELYTFRPLFPGKSEIDEIFKICSVIGSPEKDDWPEGYQLAAAMNFKFPNFSRTSLSVLIPNASQEAVILMEDMLQWNPIKRPTAQQSLRMLLNKESRIQFR
;
A
#
# COMPACT_ATOMS: atom_id res chain seq x y z
N MET A 1 -7.49 -18.00 18.49
CA MET A 1 -6.91 -16.66 18.74
C MET A 1 -6.17 -16.24 17.48
N TYR A 2 -6.90 -16.05 16.38
CA TYR A 2 -6.35 -15.46 15.16
C TYR A 2 -6.44 -13.97 15.37
N ILE A 3 -5.29 -13.30 15.48
CA ILE A 3 -5.22 -11.85 15.36
C ILE A 3 -5.49 -11.58 13.88
N SER A 4 -6.75 -11.70 13.47
CA SER A 4 -7.18 -11.15 12.20
C SER A 4 -7.09 -9.65 12.39
N ILE A 5 -6.29 -9.02 11.54
CA ILE A 5 -6.02 -7.59 11.35
C ILE A 5 -7.30 -6.71 11.21
N PHE A 6 -8.48 -7.28 11.43
CA PHE A 6 -9.81 -6.66 11.39
C PHE A 6 -9.99 -5.47 12.36
N ASN A 7 -9.13 -5.36 13.39
CA ASN A 7 -9.15 -4.30 14.41
C ASN A 7 -7.96 -3.33 14.32
N ILE A 8 -7.17 -3.40 13.24
CA ILE A 8 -6.21 -2.35 12.92
C ILE A 8 -7.00 -1.20 12.30
N CYS A 9 -6.75 0.04 12.77
CA CYS A 9 -7.49 1.24 12.40
C CYS A 9 -7.77 1.29 10.90
N PHE A 10 -8.92 1.83 10.54
CA PHE A 10 -9.44 1.91 9.17
C PHE A 10 -8.36 2.11 8.07
N GLY A 11 -7.39 3.00 8.33
CA GLY A 11 -6.23 3.42 7.51
C GLY A 11 -5.22 2.39 6.98
N TYR A 12 -5.28 1.11 7.37
CA TYR A 12 -4.30 0.08 6.92
C TYR A 12 -4.93 -1.00 6.06
N ARG A 13 -6.19 -0.84 5.65
CA ARG A 13 -6.89 -1.82 4.81
C ARG A 13 -6.40 -1.71 3.36
N ALA A 14 -6.15 -2.87 2.75
CA ALA A 14 -5.77 -2.93 1.35
C ALA A 14 -6.94 -2.51 0.44
N PRO A 15 -6.69 -1.91 -0.73
CA PRO A 15 -7.74 -1.40 -1.61
C PRO A 15 -8.73 -2.48 -2.07
N GLU A 16 -8.27 -3.71 -2.27
CA GLU A 16 -9.13 -4.86 -2.59
C GLU A 16 -10.11 -5.19 -1.45
N VAL A 17 -9.70 -5.00 -0.19
CA VAL A 17 -10.55 -5.25 0.99
C VAL A 17 -11.58 -4.13 1.12
N LEU A 18 -11.18 -2.88 0.88
CA LEU A 18 -12.09 -1.73 0.85
C LEU A 18 -13.14 -1.84 -0.27
N LEU A 19 -12.80 -2.56 -1.35
CA LEU A 19 -13.70 -2.85 -2.47
C LEU A 19 -14.52 -4.14 -2.28
N HIS A 20 -14.59 -4.67 -1.06
CA HIS A 20 -15.33 -5.91 -0.72
C HIS A 20 -14.90 -7.14 -1.52
N SER A 21 -13.62 -7.23 -1.91
CA SER A 21 -13.09 -8.47 -2.47
C SER A 21 -13.23 -9.61 -1.47
N THR A 22 -13.75 -10.74 -1.93
CA THR A 22 -13.82 -11.99 -1.15
C THR A 22 -12.46 -12.69 -1.05
N THR A 23 -11.47 -12.23 -1.80
CA THR A 23 -10.14 -12.85 -1.88
C THR A 23 -9.22 -12.24 -0.84
N TYR A 24 -9.13 -12.89 0.33
CA TYR A 24 -8.21 -12.54 1.40
C TYR A 24 -6.96 -13.40 1.29
N ASN A 25 -5.85 -12.81 0.85
CA ASN A 25 -4.57 -13.48 0.66
C ASN A 25 -3.44 -12.71 1.35
N SER A 26 -2.27 -13.34 1.51
CA SER A 26 -1.07 -12.72 2.12
C SER A 26 -0.66 -11.32 1.60
N PRO A 27 -0.95 -10.89 0.34
CA PRO A 27 -0.63 -9.53 -0.11
C PRO A 27 -1.35 -8.40 0.64
N ILE A 28 -2.44 -8.69 1.37
CA ILE A 28 -3.13 -7.69 2.20
C ILE A 28 -2.25 -7.26 3.38
N ASP A 29 -1.46 -8.19 3.94
CA ASP A 29 -0.57 -7.92 5.08
C ASP A 29 0.61 -7.06 4.63
N ILE A 30 1.09 -7.28 3.40
CA ILE A 30 2.18 -6.51 2.79
C ILE A 30 1.78 -5.05 2.62
N TRP A 31 0.53 -4.79 2.20
CA TRP A 31 0.00 -3.44 2.12
C TRP A 31 -0.02 -2.76 3.49
N ALA A 32 -0.55 -3.44 4.51
CA ALA A 32 -0.60 -2.90 5.87
C ALA A 32 0.81 -2.56 6.40
N VAL A 33 1.80 -3.42 6.13
CA VAL A 33 3.21 -3.17 6.48
C VAL A 33 3.75 -1.94 5.74
N GLY A 34 3.44 -1.77 4.46
CA GLY A 34 3.83 -0.57 3.70
C GLY A 34 3.26 0.72 4.32
N CYS A 35 1.98 0.71 4.72
CA CYS A 35 1.35 1.83 5.41
C CYS A 35 2.01 2.14 6.76
N ILE A 36 2.27 1.10 7.57
CA ILE A 36 2.95 1.26 8.87
C ILE A 36 4.36 1.82 8.67
N MET A 37 5.10 1.33 7.68
CA MET A 37 6.45 1.81 7.38
C MET A 37 6.45 3.30 7.02
N ALA A 38 5.49 3.74 6.20
CA ALA A 38 5.35 5.15 5.85
C ALA A 38 4.95 6.03 7.04
N GLU A 39 4.09 5.51 7.92
CA GLU A 39 3.70 6.20 9.16
C GLU A 39 4.87 6.33 10.14
N LEU A 40 5.74 5.32 10.24
CA LEU A 40 6.93 5.39 11.09
C LEU A 40 7.86 6.56 10.72
N TYR A 41 7.94 6.91 9.43
CA TYR A 41 8.76 8.04 8.99
C TYR A 41 8.08 9.40 9.15
N THR A 42 6.76 9.47 8.99
CA THR A 42 5.99 10.72 9.01
C THR A 42 5.36 11.01 10.38
N PHE A 43 5.37 10.03 11.29
CA PHE A 43 4.67 10.00 12.57
C PHE A 43 3.17 10.36 12.47
N ARG A 44 2.59 10.16 11.29
CA ARG A 44 1.20 10.47 10.96
C ARG A 44 0.64 9.38 10.06
N PRO A 45 -0.66 9.07 10.15
CA PRO A 45 -1.29 8.09 9.28
C PRO A 45 -1.15 8.51 7.82
N LEU A 46 -0.66 7.60 6.98
CA LEU A 46 -0.47 7.84 5.55
C LEU A 46 -1.80 8.14 4.85
N PHE A 47 -2.87 7.42 5.24
CA PHE A 47 -4.21 7.56 4.70
C PHE A 47 -5.22 7.87 5.82
N PRO A 48 -5.47 9.15 6.13
CA PRO A 48 -6.50 9.52 7.10
C PRO A 48 -7.89 9.49 6.45
N GLY A 49 -8.37 8.29 6.12
CA GLY A 49 -9.71 8.06 5.58
C GLY A 49 -10.78 8.09 6.67
N LYS A 50 -11.93 8.70 6.39
CA LYS A 50 -13.10 8.70 7.30
C LYS A 50 -14.18 7.67 6.93
N SER A 51 -14.12 7.13 5.71
CA SER A 51 -15.04 6.13 5.16
C SER A 51 -14.35 5.31 4.08
N GLU A 52 -14.90 4.17 3.67
CA GLU A 52 -14.22 3.24 2.73
C GLU A 52 -13.91 3.91 1.41
N ILE A 53 -14.87 4.70 0.94
CA ILE A 53 -14.75 5.52 -0.24
C ILE A 53 -13.71 6.62 -0.04
N ASP A 54 -13.77 7.37 1.06
CA ASP A 54 -12.80 8.44 1.34
C ASP A 54 -11.38 7.89 1.46
N GLU A 55 -11.19 6.71 2.04
CA GLU A 55 -9.88 6.07 2.13
C GLU A 55 -9.35 5.68 0.76
N ILE A 56 -10.17 5.07 -0.11
CA ILE A 56 -9.77 4.81 -1.50
C ILE A 56 -9.40 6.11 -2.21
N PHE A 57 -10.12 7.21 -1.98
CA PHE A 57 -9.77 8.53 -2.50
C PHE A 57 -8.41 9.01 -1.97
N LYS A 58 -8.12 8.85 -0.68
CA LYS A 58 -6.82 9.21 -0.09
C LYS A 58 -5.69 8.36 -0.67
N ILE A 59 -5.91 7.06 -0.83
CA ILE A 59 -4.96 6.16 -1.48
C ILE A 59 -4.68 6.67 -2.89
N CYS A 60 -5.72 6.92 -3.71
CA CYS A 60 -5.55 7.45 -5.07
C CYS A 60 -4.79 8.79 -5.08
N SER A 61 -5.00 9.67 -4.10
CA SER A 61 -4.29 10.96 -4.06
C SER A 61 -2.78 10.84 -3.82
N VAL A 62 -2.35 9.77 -3.14
CA VAL A 62 -0.95 9.53 -2.80
C VAL A 62 -0.28 8.66 -3.87
N ILE A 63 -0.77 7.44 -4.08
CA ILE A 63 -0.15 6.48 -4.99
C ILE A 63 -0.58 6.65 -6.46
N GLY A 64 -1.55 7.53 -6.72
CA GLY A 64 -2.16 7.70 -8.03
C GLY A 64 -3.31 6.72 -8.26
N SER A 65 -4.09 6.97 -9.30
CA SER A 65 -5.20 6.10 -9.66
C SER A 65 -4.72 4.85 -10.40
N PRO A 66 -5.31 3.67 -10.16
CA PRO A 66 -4.97 2.46 -10.90
C PRO A 66 -5.39 2.62 -12.36
N GLU A 67 -4.61 2.09 -13.29
CA GLU A 67 -5.06 1.94 -14.67
C GLU A 67 -5.88 0.67 -14.82
N LYS A 68 -6.88 0.69 -15.71
CA LYS A 68 -7.74 -0.48 -15.94
C LYS A 68 -6.96 -1.69 -16.44
N ASP A 69 -5.90 -1.46 -17.21
CA ASP A 69 -5.02 -2.53 -17.72
C ASP A 69 -4.08 -3.08 -16.63
N ASP A 70 -3.80 -2.30 -15.58
CA ASP A 70 -2.91 -2.70 -14.49
C ASP A 70 -3.61 -3.55 -13.43
N TRP A 71 -4.88 -3.21 -13.15
CA TRP A 71 -5.70 -3.91 -12.16
C TRP A 71 -7.18 -4.02 -12.60
N PRO A 72 -7.48 -4.89 -13.58
CA PRO A 72 -8.82 -5.04 -14.13
C PRO A 72 -9.83 -5.57 -13.11
N GLU A 73 -9.41 -6.43 -12.18
CA GLU A 73 -10.27 -6.97 -11.12
C GLU A 73 -10.74 -5.87 -10.16
N GLY A 74 -9.85 -4.93 -9.80
CA GLY A 74 -10.20 -3.79 -8.95
C GLY A 74 -11.26 -2.90 -9.58
N TYR A 75 -11.21 -2.69 -10.89
CA TYR A 75 -12.25 -1.96 -11.62
C TYR A 75 -13.60 -2.69 -11.64
N GLN A 76 -13.61 -4.02 -11.66
CA GLN A 76 -14.86 -4.79 -11.57
C GLN A 76 -15.49 -4.66 -10.18
N LEU A 77 -14.67 -4.75 -9.12
CA LEU A 77 -15.13 -4.57 -7.74
C LEU A 77 -15.65 -3.14 -7.49
N ALA A 78 -14.93 -2.13 -7.96
CA ALA A 78 -15.38 -0.74 -7.89
C ALA A 78 -16.70 -0.52 -8.63
N ALA A 79 -16.86 -1.10 -9.82
CA ALA A 79 -18.12 -1.04 -10.56
C ALA A 79 -19.28 -1.71 -9.82
N ALA A 80 -19.04 -2.84 -9.14
CA ALA A 80 -20.04 -3.50 -8.31
C ALA A 80 -20.51 -2.61 -7.14
N MET A 81 -19.64 -1.73 -6.64
CA MET A 81 -19.95 -0.73 -5.61
C MET A 81 -20.49 0.59 -6.18
N ASN A 82 -20.73 0.70 -7.49
CA ASN A 82 -21.03 1.98 -8.17
C ASN A 82 -19.98 3.07 -7.92
N PHE A 83 -18.74 2.68 -7.64
CA PHE A 83 -17.61 3.57 -7.42
C PHE A 83 -16.79 3.72 -8.70
N LYS A 84 -16.34 4.95 -8.98
CA LYS A 84 -15.41 5.24 -10.07
C LYS A 84 -14.16 5.85 -9.47
N PHE A 85 -13.01 5.30 -9.84
CA PHE A 85 -11.75 5.87 -9.43
C PHE A 85 -11.63 7.31 -9.97
N PRO A 86 -11.27 8.27 -9.11
CA PRO A 86 -10.87 9.60 -9.58
C PRO A 86 -9.62 9.49 -10.47
N ASN A 87 -9.26 10.54 -11.20
CA ASN A 87 -7.99 10.58 -11.92
C ASN A 87 -6.97 11.40 -11.12
N PHE A 88 -6.05 10.72 -10.44
CA PHE A 88 -4.95 11.32 -9.70
C PHE A 88 -3.62 10.87 -10.29
N SER A 89 -2.71 11.83 -10.48
CA SER A 89 -1.32 11.56 -10.80
C SER A 89 -0.60 11.01 -9.56
N ARG A 90 0.23 9.98 -9.75
CA ARG A 90 1.07 9.41 -8.70
C ARG A 90 1.95 10.50 -8.07
N THR A 91 1.86 10.65 -6.76
CA THR A 91 2.79 11.50 -6.00
C THR A 91 3.96 10.63 -5.56
N SER A 92 5.19 11.05 -5.86
CA SER A 92 6.36 10.31 -5.39
C SER A 92 6.40 10.28 -3.87
N LEU A 93 6.45 9.08 -3.28
CA LEU A 93 6.52 8.91 -1.82
C LEU A 93 7.76 9.59 -1.21
N SER A 94 8.82 9.82 -2.01
CA SER A 94 9.98 10.62 -1.62
C SER A 94 9.65 12.06 -1.23
N VAL A 95 8.60 12.64 -1.80
CA VAL A 95 8.14 14.00 -1.48
C VAL A 95 7.37 14.01 -0.15
N LEU A 96 6.58 12.97 0.10
CA LEU A 96 5.81 12.81 1.34
C LEU A 96 6.71 12.44 2.52
N ILE A 97 7.79 11.72 2.25
CA ILE A 97 8.68 11.16 3.26
C ILE A 97 10.14 11.54 2.95
N PRO A 98 10.51 12.83 3.09
CA PRO A 98 11.86 13.29 2.77
C PRO A 98 12.94 12.69 3.67
N ASN A 99 12.55 12.16 4.83
CA ASN A 99 13.46 11.53 5.80
C ASN A 99 13.77 10.06 5.48
N ALA A 100 13.05 9.44 4.54
CA ALA A 100 13.29 8.04 4.18
C ALA A 100 14.44 7.93 3.16
N SER A 101 15.21 6.84 3.26
CA SER A 101 16.20 6.52 2.23
C SER A 101 15.51 6.16 0.92
N GLN A 102 16.19 6.37 -0.21
CA GLN A 102 15.63 6.07 -1.52
C GLN A 102 15.24 4.59 -1.65
N GLU A 103 15.97 3.69 -1.00
CA GLU A 103 15.63 2.26 -0.95
C GLU A 103 14.35 1.99 -0.16
N ALA A 104 14.15 2.65 0.99
CA ALA A 104 12.93 2.51 1.76
C ALA A 104 11.72 3.02 0.97
N VAL A 105 11.89 4.12 0.22
CA VAL A 105 10.86 4.64 -0.68
C VAL A 105 10.49 3.61 -1.75
N ILE A 106 11.48 3.03 -2.44
CA ILE A 106 11.23 2.01 -3.47
C ILE A 106 10.50 0.80 -2.87
N LEU A 107 10.96 0.32 -1.72
CA LEU A 107 10.33 -0.82 -1.04
C LEU A 107 8.87 -0.52 -0.66
N MET A 108 8.60 0.68 -0.11
CA MET A 108 7.24 1.11 0.21
C MET A 108 6.37 1.23 -1.06
N GLU A 109 6.92 1.76 -2.16
CA GLU A 109 6.22 1.84 -3.44
C GLU A 109 5.86 0.46 -4.01
N ASP A 110 6.73 -0.53 -3.85
CA ASP A 110 6.47 -1.91 -4.27
C ASP A 110 5.44 -2.61 -3.37
N MET A 111 5.45 -2.33 -2.06
CA MET A 111 4.45 -2.84 -1.12
C MET A 111 3.06 -2.21 -1.32
N LEU A 112 3.01 -0.92 -1.70
CA LEU A 112 1.79 -0.13 -1.88
C LEU A 112 1.28 -0.16 -3.34
N GLN A 113 1.53 -1.24 -4.08
CA GLN A 113 0.97 -1.42 -5.42
C GLN A 113 -0.53 -1.75 -5.36
N TRP A 114 -1.29 -1.23 -6.33
CA TRP A 114 -2.73 -1.51 -6.44
C TRP A 114 -3.00 -3.00 -6.67
N ASN A 115 -2.30 -3.60 -7.62
CA ASN A 115 -2.46 -5.01 -7.94
C ASN A 115 -1.79 -5.89 -6.87
N PRO A 116 -2.54 -6.75 -6.14
CA PRO A 116 -1.98 -7.59 -5.09
C PRO A 116 -0.97 -8.62 -5.62
N ILE A 117 -1.05 -9.00 -6.90
CA ILE A 117 -0.13 -9.97 -7.54
C ILE A 117 1.25 -9.33 -7.76
N LYS A 118 1.30 -8.01 -7.96
CA LYS A 118 2.55 -7.28 -8.15
C LYS A 118 3.27 -6.97 -6.83
N ARG A 119 2.59 -7.11 -5.68
CA ARG A 119 3.20 -6.87 -4.37
C ARG A 119 4.24 -7.96 -4.04
N PRO A 120 5.42 -7.60 -3.52
CA PRO A 120 6.43 -8.57 -3.11
C PRO A 120 5.96 -9.37 -1.90
N THR A 121 6.44 -10.60 -1.75
CA THR A 121 6.21 -11.38 -0.53
C THR A 121 7.05 -10.84 0.62
N ALA A 122 6.64 -11.10 1.88
CA ALA A 122 7.40 -10.68 3.06
C ALA A 122 8.87 -11.15 3.01
N GLN A 123 9.12 -12.35 2.49
CA GLN A 123 10.46 -12.88 2.30
C GLN A 123 11.27 -12.11 1.23
N GLN A 124 10.63 -11.72 0.12
CA GLN A 124 11.26 -10.89 -0.90
C GLN A 124 11.60 -9.51 -0.37
N SER A 125 10.67 -8.88 0.35
CA SER A 125 10.87 -7.58 1.01
C SER A 125 12.02 -7.62 2.01
N LEU A 126 12.07 -8.65 2.86
CA LEU A 126 13.17 -8.83 3.81
C LEU A 126 14.51 -9.02 3.09
N ARG A 127 14.54 -9.79 2.00
CA ARG A 127 15.77 -10.00 1.21
C ARG A 127 16.25 -8.71 0.55
N MET A 128 15.35 -7.85 0.09
CA MET A 128 15.70 -6.52 -0.45
C MET A 128 16.38 -5.65 0.62
N LEU A 129 15.94 -5.73 1.89
CA LEU A 129 16.58 -5.04 3.01
C LEU A 129 17.93 -5.67 3.41
N LEU A 130 17.98 -7.00 3.57
CA LEU A 130 19.16 -7.72 4.07
C LEU A 130 20.34 -7.75 3.09
N ASN A 131 20.09 -7.76 1.78
CA ASN A 131 21.16 -7.76 0.77
C ASN A 131 22.10 -6.54 0.84
N LYS A 132 21.81 -5.54 1.70
CA LYS A 132 22.66 -4.37 1.92
C LYS A 132 23.16 -4.15 3.35
N GLU A 133 22.69 -4.84 4.39
CA GLU A 133 23.37 -4.75 5.71
C GLU A 133 24.83 -5.22 5.62
N SER A 134 25.14 -6.11 4.69
CA SER A 134 26.50 -6.53 4.33
C SER A 134 27.34 -5.45 3.61
N ARG A 135 26.75 -4.33 3.17
CA ARG A 135 27.47 -3.17 2.60
C ARG A 135 27.74 -2.05 3.59
N ILE A 136 27.11 -2.07 4.78
CA ILE A 136 27.32 -1.04 5.81
C ILE A 136 28.43 -1.46 6.80
N GLN A 137 28.84 -2.74 6.83
CA GLN A 137 30.00 -3.19 7.62
C GLN A 137 31.38 -3.04 6.96
N PHE A 138 31.47 -2.51 5.73
CA PHE A 138 32.76 -2.26 5.06
C PHE A 138 32.89 -0.81 4.58
N ARG A 139 32.70 0.15 5.49
CA ARG A 139 33.17 1.52 5.26
C ARG A 139 33.70 2.16 6.52
#